data_AF-A0A3P6M5J4-F1
#
_entry.id   AF-A0A3P6M5J4-F1
#
_cell.length_a   1.000
_cell.length_b   1.000
_cell.length_c   1.000
_cell.angle_alpha   90.00
_cell.angle_beta   90.00
_cell.angle_gamma   90.00
#
_symmetry.space_group_name_H-M   'P 1'
#
loop_
_entity.id
_entity.type
_entity.pdbx_description
1 polymer ?
#
loop_
_entity_poly.entity_id
_entity_poly.type
_entity_poly.pdbx_seq_one_letter_code
_entity_poly.pdbx_strand_id
1 'polypeptide(L)'
;MADWIERYKTILIRRKVSRNTYKIRANQLKTIKEKLGEILLTEITTRHIAEFLDLWIEGGKNTMAGSMRSVLSDMFREAIVEGRISQNPVTPTRAPKIVVTRERLKLKTEVYWQ
;
A
#
# COMPACT_ATOMS: atom_id res chain seq x y z
N MET A 1 -8.31 11.99 -8.60
CA MET A 1 -7.94 10.97 -7.58
C MET A 1 -7.78 11.57 -6.19
N ALA A 2 -7.21 12.78 -6.08
CA ALA A 2 -6.94 13.47 -4.82
C ALA A 2 -8.12 13.53 -3.82
N ASP A 3 -9.32 13.89 -4.27
CA ASP A 3 -10.49 14.00 -3.38
C ASP A 3 -10.89 12.64 -2.78
N TRP A 4 -10.74 11.58 -3.57
CA TRP A 4 -11.00 10.23 -3.10
C TRP A 4 -10.02 9.80 -2.01
N ILE A 5 -8.75 10.21 -2.13
CA ILE A 5 -7.73 9.95 -1.10
C ILE A 5 -8.13 10.61 0.23
N GLU A 6 -8.64 11.84 0.21
CA GLU A 6 -9.10 12.50 1.43
C GLU A 6 -10.33 11.80 2.03
N ARG A 7 -11.29 11.39 1.18
CA ARG A 7 -12.45 10.61 1.61
C ARG A 7 -12.04 9.28 2.24
N TYR A 8 -11.08 8.58 1.64
CA TYR A 8 -10.57 7.30 2.16
C TYR A 8 -9.85 7.46 3.51
N LYS A 9 -9.15 8.59 3.77
CA LYS A 9 -8.61 8.88 5.11
C LYS A 9 -9.73 8.95 6.16
N THR A 10 -10.87 9.57 5.83
CA THR A 10 -12.04 9.58 6.73
C THR A 10 -12.56 8.17 6.99
N ILE A 11 -12.56 7.29 5.98
CA ILE A 11 -12.94 5.88 6.14
C ILE A 11 -11.98 5.16 7.11
N LEU A 12 -10.67 5.37 6.98
CA LEU A 12 -9.68 4.78 7.90
C LEU A 12 -9.88 5.23 9.35
N ILE A 13 -10.22 6.49 9.58
CA ILE A 13 -10.52 7.02 10.92
C ILE A 13 -11.76 6.32 11.50
N ARG A 14 -12.83 6.17 10.70
CA ARG A 14 -14.06 5.49 11.12
C ARG A 14 -13.85 4.01 11.45
N ARG A 15 -12.89 3.35 10.80
CA ARG A 15 -12.47 1.97 11.10
C ARG A 15 -11.71 1.82 12.42
N LYS A 16 -11.41 2.92 13.13
CA LYS A 16 -10.68 2.92 14.41
C LYS A 16 -9.34 2.17 14.33
N VAL A 17 -8.64 2.30 13.19
CA VAL A 17 -7.29 1.72 13.07
C VAL A 17 -6.35 2.35 14.10
N SER A 18 -5.36 1.60 14.58
CA SER A 18 -4.39 2.12 15.55
C SER A 18 -3.71 3.40 15.03
N ARG A 19 -3.32 4.30 15.94
CA ARG A 19 -2.63 5.55 15.57
C ARG A 19 -1.39 5.30 14.72
N ASN A 20 -0.62 4.25 15.03
CA ASN A 20 0.58 3.89 14.28
C ASN A 20 0.22 3.40 12.86
N THR A 21 -0.79 2.54 12.74
CA THR A 21 -1.30 2.08 11.45
C THR A 21 -1.79 3.25 10.60
N TYR A 22 -2.57 4.17 11.18
CA TYR A 22 -3.03 5.36 10.47
C TYR A 22 -1.87 6.20 9.95
N LYS A 23 -0.86 6.47 10.79
CA LYS A 23 0.33 7.25 10.40
C LYS A 23 1.04 6.63 9.19
N ILE A 24 1.26 5.30 9.22
CA ILE A 24 1.90 4.58 8.10
C ILE A 24 1.06 4.71 6.83
N ARG A 25 -0.24 4.46 6.91
CA ARG A 25 -1.17 4.55 5.77
C ARG A 25 -1.28 5.97 5.22
N ALA A 26 -1.32 6.98 6.10
CA ALA A 26 -1.39 8.38 5.71
C ALA A 26 -0.14 8.83 4.94
N ASN A 27 1.05 8.40 5.37
CA ASN A 27 2.29 8.65 4.63
C ASN A 27 2.26 8.00 3.24
N GLN A 28 1.77 6.76 3.15
CA GLN A 28 1.62 6.06 1.87
C GLN A 28 0.63 6.78 0.94
N LEU A 29 -0.51 7.22 1.48
CA LEU A 29 -1.50 8.00 0.75
C LEU A 29 -0.96 9.36 0.28
N LYS A 30 -0.05 9.98 1.03
CA LYS A 30 0.64 11.20 0.59
C LYS A 30 1.44 10.94 -0.68
N THR A 31 2.27 9.89 -0.70
CA THR A 31 3.05 9.53 -1.88
C THR A 31 2.16 9.13 -3.07
N ILE A 32 1.06 8.41 -2.82
CA ILE A 32 0.08 8.08 -3.87
C ILE A 32 -0.55 9.37 -4.43
N LYS A 33 -0.90 10.33 -3.58
CA LYS A 33 -1.46 11.63 -4.00
C LYS A 33 -0.47 12.43 -4.84
N GLU A 34 0.80 12.46 -4.46
CA GLU A 34 1.85 13.16 -5.21
C GLU A 34 2.07 12.59 -6.62
N LYS A 35 1.88 11.28 -6.82
CA LYS A 35 2.17 10.62 -8.11
C LYS A 35 0.94 10.37 -8.98
N LEU A 36 -0.22 10.12 -8.38
CA LEU A 36 -1.44 9.73 -9.08
C LEU A 36 -2.61 10.68 -8.80
N GLY A 37 -2.41 11.72 -7.98
CA GLY A 37 -3.49 12.60 -7.49
C GLY A 37 -4.21 13.38 -8.59
N GLU A 38 -3.46 13.76 -9.63
CA GLU A 38 -3.93 14.57 -10.77
C GLU A 38 -4.78 13.77 -11.76
N ILE A 39 -4.62 12.45 -11.82
CA ILE A 39 -5.41 11.57 -12.69
C ILE A 39 -6.81 11.41 -12.10
N LEU A 40 -7.85 11.30 -12.93
CA LEU A 40 -9.20 11.01 -12.43
C LEU A 40 -9.26 9.60 -11.83
N LEU A 41 -10.08 9.42 -10.77
CA LEU A 41 -10.22 8.12 -10.11
C LEU A 41 -10.66 7.02 -11.10
N THR A 42 -11.53 7.39 -12.04
CA THR A 42 -12.08 6.52 -13.11
C THR A 42 -11.10 6.22 -14.23
N GLU A 43 -10.05 7.03 -14.38
CA GLU A 43 -9.03 6.89 -15.44
C GLU A 43 -7.77 6.15 -14.97
N ILE A 44 -7.70 5.80 -13.68
CA ILE A 44 -6.59 4.99 -13.18
C ILE A 44 -6.68 3.58 -13.78
N THR A 45 -5.71 3.26 -14.64
CA THR A 45 -5.55 1.95 -15.26
C THR A 45 -4.58 1.07 -14.47
N THR A 46 -4.60 -0.23 -14.74
CA THR A 46 -3.59 -1.18 -14.23
C THR A 46 -2.17 -0.77 -14.59
N ARG A 47 -1.96 -0.14 -15.75
CA ARG A 47 -0.65 0.36 -16.18
C ARG A 47 -0.12 1.44 -15.23
N HIS A 48 -0.94 2.42 -14.87
CA HIS A 48 -0.54 3.46 -13.90
C HIS A 48 -0.14 2.86 -12.55
N ILE A 49 -0.85 1.80 -12.11
CA ILE A 49 -0.51 1.10 -10.86
C ILE A 49 0.82 0.36 -11.00
N ALA A 50 1.08 -0.32 -12.12
CA ALA A 50 2.33 -1.02 -12.35
C ALA A 50 3.52 -0.05 -12.34
N GLU A 51 3.45 1.01 -13.15
CA GLU A 51 4.49 2.05 -13.24
C GLU A 51 4.75 2.70 -11.87
N PHE A 52 3.71 2.93 -11.07
CA PHE A 52 3.87 3.43 -9.71
C PHE A 52 4.61 2.44 -8.79
N LEU A 53 4.30 1.14 -8.86
CA LEU A 53 4.95 0.12 -8.01
C LEU A 53 6.40 -0.13 -8.42
N ASP A 54 6.72 0.00 -9.70
CA ASP A 54 8.07 -0.21 -10.25
C ASP A 54 9.10 0.73 -9.61
N LEU A 55 8.70 1.94 -9.20
CA LEU A 55 9.52 2.90 -8.45
C LEU A 55 10.21 2.30 -7.20
N TRP A 56 9.60 1.28 -6.59
CA TRP A 56 10.19 0.57 -5.45
C TRP A 56 10.79 -0.77 -5.82
N ILE A 57 10.24 -1.46 -6.84
CA ILE A 57 10.73 -2.77 -7.29
C ILE A 57 12.13 -2.63 -7.87
N GLU A 58 12.35 -1.63 -8.74
CA GLU A 58 13.65 -1.34 -9.35
C GLU A 58 14.71 -1.00 -8.29
N GLY A 59 14.29 -0.36 -7.19
CA GLY A 59 15.16 -0.06 -6.05
C GLY A 59 15.32 -1.21 -5.04
N GLY A 60 14.83 -2.41 -5.33
CA GLY A 60 14.90 -3.58 -4.44
C GLY A 60 14.00 -3.50 -3.19
N LYS A 61 13.13 -2.49 -3.10
CA LYS A 61 12.25 -2.23 -1.95
C LYS A 61 10.93 -2.99 -2.05
N ASN A 62 10.99 -4.29 -2.30
CA ASN A 62 9.83 -5.15 -2.58
C ASN A 62 8.77 -5.15 -1.47
N THR A 63 9.19 -5.05 -0.20
CA THR A 63 8.25 -4.91 0.94
C THR A 63 7.44 -3.61 0.87
N MET A 64 8.07 -2.50 0.46
CA MET A 64 7.38 -1.23 0.30
C MET A 64 6.40 -1.30 -0.87
N ALA A 65 6.82 -1.86 -2.01
CA ALA A 65 5.93 -2.10 -3.15
C ALA A 65 4.70 -2.94 -2.76
N GLY A 66 4.90 -4.04 -2.02
CA GLY A 66 3.79 -4.86 -1.50
C GLY A 66 2.86 -4.08 -0.56
N SER A 67 3.41 -3.24 0.32
CA SER A 67 2.59 -2.41 1.21
C SER A 67 1.82 -1.32 0.45
N MET A 68 2.43 -0.67 -0.55
CA MET A 68 1.77 0.33 -1.40
C MET A 68 0.63 -0.30 -2.19
N ARG A 69 0.87 -1.46 -2.82
CA ARG A 69 -0.17 -2.23 -3.53
C ARG A 69 -1.34 -2.57 -2.61
N SER A 70 -1.05 -2.94 -1.36
CA SER A 70 -2.08 -3.26 -0.38
C SER A 70 -2.95 -2.04 0.00
N VAL A 71 -2.36 -0.85 0.13
CA VAL A 71 -3.11 0.40 0.36
C VAL A 71 -4.00 0.72 -0.84
N LEU A 72 -3.42 0.69 -2.04
CA LEU A 72 -4.14 0.98 -3.29
C LEU A 72 -5.32 0.02 -3.45
N SER A 73 -5.08 -1.27 -3.25
CA SER A 73 -6.12 -2.30 -3.37
C SER A 73 -7.30 -2.05 -2.43
N ASP A 74 -7.05 -1.65 -1.17
CA ASP A 74 -8.13 -1.37 -0.21
C ASP A 74 -8.86 -0.06 -0.56
N MET A 75 -8.12 0.99 -0.91
CA MET A 75 -8.69 2.28 -1.31
C MET A 75 -9.59 2.18 -2.56
N PHE A 76 -9.18 1.39 -3.57
CA PHE A 76 -10.00 1.15 -4.75
C PHE A 76 -11.18 0.21 -4.47
N ARG A 77 -11.07 -0.70 -3.51
CA ARG A 77 -12.21 -1.49 -3.04
C ARG A 77 -13.30 -0.59 -2.43
N GLU A 78 -12.91 0.36 -1.58
CA GLU A 78 -13.87 1.33 -1.02
C GLU A 78 -14.51 2.21 -2.09
N ALA A 79 -13.79 2.52 -3.17
CA ALA A 79 -14.34 3.30 -4.29
C ALA A 79 -15.45 2.53 -5.02
N ILE A 80 -15.32 1.21 -5.11
CA ILE A 80 -16.36 0.33 -5.65
C ILE A 80 -17.57 0.31 -4.72
N VAL A 81 -17.35 0.21 -3.41
CA VAL A 81 -18.44 0.23 -2.42
C VAL A 81 -19.24 1.54 -2.48
N GLU A 82 -18.58 2.68 -2.71
CA GLU A 82 -19.26 3.97 -2.93
C GLU A 82 -19.79 4.16 -4.38
N GLY A 83 -19.67 3.16 -5.26
CA GLY A 83 -20.18 3.20 -6.63
C GLY A 83 -19.44 4.16 -7.57
N ARG A 84 -18.23 4.60 -7.21
CA ARG A 84 -17.45 5.55 -8.02
C ARG A 84 -16.74 4.89 -9.21
N ILE A 85 -16.44 3.61 -9.09
CA ILE A 85 -15.81 2.77 -10.12
C ILE A 85 -16.42 1.36 -10.07
N SER A 86 -16.28 0.61 -11.15
CA SER A 86 -16.84 -0.74 -11.26
C SER A 86 -15.81 -1.86 -11.02
N GLN A 87 -14.53 -1.59 -11.20
CA GLN A 87 -13.46 -2.57 -11.10
C GLN A 87 -12.23 -2.01 -10.39
N ASN A 88 -11.51 -2.89 -9.69
CA ASN A 88 -10.30 -2.50 -8.99
C ASN A 88 -9.08 -2.65 -9.92
N PRO A 89 -8.44 -1.55 -10.36
CA PRO A 89 -7.34 -1.58 -11.33
C PRO A 89 -6.06 -2.22 -10.76
N VAL A 90 -5.99 -2.41 -9.44
CA VAL A 90 -4.86 -3.05 -8.75
C VAL A 90 -4.92 -4.57 -8.88
N THR A 91 -6.10 -5.16 -9.07
CA THR A 91 -6.31 -6.62 -9.08
C THR A 91 -5.39 -7.37 -10.06
N PRO A 92 -5.24 -6.92 -11.32
CA PRO A 92 -4.42 -7.64 -12.31
C PRO A 92 -2.91 -7.49 -12.06
N THR A 93 -2.48 -6.54 -11.22
CA THR A 93 -1.05 -6.38 -10.91
C THR A 93 -0.59 -7.54 -10.05
N ARG A 94 0.51 -8.21 -10.43
CA ARG A 94 1.12 -9.22 -9.57
C ARG A 94 1.94 -8.52 -8.47
N ALA A 95 1.83 -9.00 -7.23
CA ALA A 95 2.75 -8.55 -6.20
C ALA A 95 4.18 -8.97 -6.61
N PRO A 96 5.19 -8.09 -6.49
CA PRO A 96 6.57 -8.46 -6.75
C PRO A 96 6.97 -9.63 -5.84
N LYS A 97 7.73 -10.61 -6.37
CA LYS A 97 8.22 -11.75 -5.57
C LYS A 97 9.15 -11.20 -4.48
N ILE A 98 8.68 -11.21 -3.23
CA ILE A 98 9.49 -10.82 -2.07
C ILE A 98 10.36 -12.02 -1.68
N VAL A 99 11.66 -11.97 -1.98
CA VAL A 99 12.64 -12.88 -1.35
C VAL A 99 13.05 -12.24 -0.02
N VAL A 100 12.68 -12.88 1.09
CA VAL A 100 12.98 -12.36 2.44
C VAL A 100 14.46 -12.61 2.75
N THR A 101 15.27 -11.57 2.81
CA THR A 101 16.71 -11.60 3.15
C THR A 101 16.99 -11.41 4.65
N ARG A 102 15.96 -11.36 5.51
CA ARG A 102 16.17 -11.23 6.97
C ARG A 102 16.76 -12.52 7.54
N GLU A 103 18.02 -12.47 7.91
CA GLU A 103 18.64 -13.50 8.74
C GLU A 103 18.05 -13.47 10.16
N ARG A 104 17.74 -14.65 10.71
CA ARG A 104 17.31 -14.78 12.11
C ARG A 104 18.54 -14.77 13.01
N LEU A 105 18.62 -13.80 13.91
CA LEU A 105 19.61 -13.80 14.99
C LEU A 105 19.35 -15.02 15.90
N LYS A 106 20.31 -15.93 16.01
CA LYS A 106 20.29 -17.01 17.02
C LYS A 106 21.07 -16.53 18.25
N LEU A 107 20.37 -16.14 19.31
CA LEU A 107 21.00 -15.93 20.63
C LEU A 107 21.41 -17.30 21.18
N LYS A 108 22.72 -17.53 21.36
CA LYS A 108 23.21 -18.65 22.18
C LYS A 108 22.91 -18.30 23.64
N THR A 109 21.93 -18.99 24.23
CA THR A 109 21.76 -18.99 25.67
C THR A 109 22.78 -19.99 26.24
N GLU A 110 23.96 -19.51 26.60
CA GLU A 110 24.88 -20.29 27.44
C GLU A 110 24.34 -20.24 28.87
N VAL A 111 23.59 -21.27 29.22
CA VAL A 111 23.19 -21.57 30.59
C VAL A 111 24.42 -22.15 31.29
N TYR A 112 25.17 -21.31 32.01
CA TYR A 112 26.14 -21.79 32.98
C TYR A 112 25.36 -22.21 34.24
N TRP A 113 25.23 -23.52 34.45
CA TRP A 113 24.83 -24.08 35.73
C TRP A 113 26.07 -24.21 36.60
N GLN A 114 26.19 -23.38 37.64
CA GLN A 114 26.92 -23.68 38.87
C GLN A 114 26.05 -23.31 40.06
#